data_AF-Q8YSH7-F1
#
_entry.id   AF-Q8YSH7-F1
#
_cell.length_a   1.000
_cell.length_b   1.000
_cell.length_c   1.000
_cell.angle_alpha   90.00
_cell.angle_beta   90.00
_cell.angle_gamma   90.00
#
_symmetry.space_group_name_H-M   'P 1'
#
loop_
_entity.id
_entity.type
_entity.pdbx_description
1 polymer ?
#
loop_
_entity_poly.entity_id
_entity_poly.type
_entity_poly.pdbx_seq_one_letter_code
_entity_poly.pdbx_strand_id
1 'polypeptide(L)'
;MFSRAELELLTIPQLNLLVKRYGLKPTGTGGQKASYITTLMAFPALALQQLEDGKGLKPPTFFGLETMGQILDEMATPTCEQSALLRLSFEGRRMDYPNRYQQERLLALYKAKNHLTEVIDLLRMM
;
A
#
# COMPACT_ATOMS: atom_id res chain seq x y z
N MET A 1 2.63 -2.20 19.47
CA MET A 1 2.34 -3.63 19.67
C MET A 1 1.62 -3.80 21.00
N PHE A 2 0.79 -4.83 21.14
CA PHE A 2 0.21 -5.17 22.44
C PHE A 2 1.28 -5.72 23.37
N SER A 3 1.29 -5.26 24.63
CA SER A 3 2.08 -5.89 25.68
C SER A 3 1.29 -7.04 26.31
N ARG A 4 2.01 -8.02 26.88
CA ARG A 4 1.35 -9.10 27.64
C ARG A 4 0.53 -8.55 28.81
N ALA A 5 1.05 -7.56 29.53
CA ALA A 5 0.37 -6.98 30.68
C ALA A 5 -0.98 -6.35 30.31
N GLU A 6 -1.06 -5.60 29.21
CA GLU A 6 -2.30 -5.00 28.73
C GLU A 6 -3.34 -6.08 28.35
N LEU A 7 -2.90 -7.15 27.68
CA LEU A 7 -3.79 -8.22 27.23
C LEU A 7 -4.30 -9.08 28.40
N GLU A 8 -3.50 -9.26 29.44
CA GLU A 8 -3.89 -9.98 30.66
C GLU A 8 -4.96 -9.23 31.47
N LEU A 9 -5.13 -7.92 31.30
CA LEU A 9 -6.22 -7.18 31.94
C LEU A 9 -7.58 -7.38 31.25
N LEU A 10 -7.59 -7.91 30.03
CA LEU A 10 -8.81 -8.09 29.25
C LEU A 10 -9.51 -9.42 29.56
N THR A 11 -10.84 -9.40 29.43
CA THR A 11 -11.69 -10.60 29.49
C THR A 11 -11.67 -11.36 28.17
N ILE A 12 -12.05 -12.64 28.18
CA ILE A 12 -12.12 -13.47 26.96
C ILE A 12 -13.03 -12.84 25.88
N PRO A 13 -14.23 -12.31 26.19
CA PRO A 13 -15.05 -11.62 25.19
C PRO A 13 -14.35 -10.41 24.55
N GLN A 14 -13.63 -9.61 25.35
CA GLN A 14 -12.88 -8.45 24.85
C GLN A 14 -11.70 -8.88 23.96
N LEU A 15 -10.97 -9.93 24.36
CA LEU A 15 -9.89 -10.50 23.56
C LEU A 15 -10.39 -11.10 22.24
N ASN A 16 -11.54 -11.78 22.27
CA ASN A 16 -12.18 -12.32 21.07
C ASN A 16 -12.63 -11.20 20.11
N LEU A 17 -13.21 -10.13 20.64
CA LEU A 17 -13.56 -8.95 19.85
C LEU A 17 -12.31 -8.32 19.22
N LEU A 18 -11.22 -8.22 19.98
CA LEU A 18 -9.96 -7.64 19.52
C LEU A 18 -9.33 -8.47 18.40
N VAL A 19 -9.22 -9.79 18.57
CA VAL A 19 -8.72 -10.72 17.55
C VAL A 19 -9.55 -10.62 16.26
N LYS A 20 -10.88 -10.58 16.37
CA LYS A 20 -11.77 -10.42 15.22
C LYS A 20 -11.64 -9.07 14.52
N ARG A 21 -11.45 -7.98 15.28
CA ARG A 21 -11.26 -6.63 14.74
C ARG A 21 -10.08 -6.55 13.78
N TYR A 22 -9.01 -7.31 14.06
CA TYR A 22 -7.83 -7.40 13.21
C TYR A 22 -7.86 -8.57 12.21
N GLY A 23 -8.99 -9.26 12.06
CA GLY A 23 -9.14 -10.38 11.12
C GLY A 23 -8.34 -11.64 11.50
N LEU A 24 -7.88 -11.74 12.75
CA LEU A 24 -7.09 -12.87 13.24
C LEU A 24 -7.99 -13.98 13.78
N LYS A 25 -7.42 -15.17 13.95
CA LYS A 25 -8.06 -16.31 14.63
C LYS A 25 -7.21 -16.72 15.84
N PRO A 26 -7.81 -17.06 17.00
CA PRO A 26 -7.06 -17.52 18.16
C PRO A 26 -6.33 -18.83 17.84
N THR A 27 -5.12 -19.01 18.38
CA THR A 27 -4.35 -20.25 18.23
C THR A 27 -4.98 -21.37 19.06
N GLY A 28 -5.25 -22.53 18.46
CA GLY A 28 -5.86 -23.66 19.16
C GLY A 28 -7.38 -23.51 19.37
N THR A 29 -7.90 -24.02 20.49
CA THR A 29 -9.33 -23.94 20.82
C THR A 29 -9.65 -22.59 21.47
N GLY A 30 -10.55 -21.81 20.86
CA GLY A 30 -10.91 -20.44 21.28
C GLY A 30 -11.61 -20.30 22.64
N GLY A 31 -11.49 -21.28 23.54
CA GLY A 31 -11.98 -21.19 24.92
C GLY A 31 -10.96 -20.66 25.92
N GLN A 32 -9.66 -20.66 25.58
CA GLN A 32 -8.60 -20.30 26.52
C GLN A 32 -8.12 -18.87 26.30
N LYS A 33 -8.04 -18.09 27.40
CA LYS A 33 -7.50 -16.73 27.37
C LYS A 33 -6.09 -16.67 26.76
N ALA A 34 -5.24 -17.63 27.12
CA ALA A 34 -3.88 -17.76 26.61
C ALA A 34 -3.80 -17.89 25.07
N SER A 35 -4.78 -18.53 24.43
CA SER A 35 -4.85 -18.66 22.98
C SER A 35 -5.02 -17.30 22.29
N TYR A 36 -5.85 -16.43 22.83
CA TYR A 36 -6.04 -15.08 22.29
C TYR A 36 -4.81 -14.20 22.50
N ILE A 37 -4.23 -14.24 23.71
CA ILE A 37 -3.03 -13.47 24.05
C ILE A 37 -1.86 -13.89 23.15
N THR A 38 -1.65 -15.21 23.00
CA THR A 38 -0.60 -15.76 22.13
C THR A 38 -0.76 -15.28 20.69
N THR A 39 -1.97 -15.38 20.11
CA THR A 39 -2.23 -14.85 18.76
C THR A 39 -1.89 -13.37 18.65
N LEU A 40 -2.39 -12.53 19.57
CA LEU A 40 -2.21 -11.07 19.53
C LEU A 40 -0.75 -10.64 19.74
N MET A 41 0.03 -11.43 20.47
CA MET A 41 1.46 -11.20 20.64
C MET A 41 2.30 -11.70 19.47
N ALA A 42 1.93 -12.83 18.87
CA ALA A 42 2.76 -13.52 17.87
C ALA A 42 2.52 -13.04 16.44
N PHE A 43 1.30 -12.60 16.09
CA PHE A 43 0.97 -12.24 14.70
C PHE A 43 1.93 -11.23 14.05
N PRO A 44 2.52 -10.24 14.75
CA PRO A 44 3.38 -9.27 14.08
C PRO A 44 4.72 -9.87 13.68
N ALA A 45 5.33 -10.67 14.56
CA ALA A 45 6.57 -11.39 14.25
C ALA A 45 6.32 -12.40 13.12
N LEU A 46 5.17 -13.11 13.16
CA LEU A 46 4.77 -14.03 12.10
C LEU A 46 4.55 -13.32 10.77
N ALA A 47 3.98 -12.12 10.76
CA ALA A 47 3.77 -11.34 9.54
C ALA A 47 5.11 -10.93 8.88
N LEU A 48 6.10 -10.52 9.69
CA LEU A 48 7.44 -10.21 9.20
C LEU A 48 8.17 -11.46 8.69
N GLN A 49 8.09 -12.57 9.43
CA GLN A 49 8.66 -13.84 8.97
C GLN A 49 8.00 -14.31 7.67
N GLN A 50 6.68 -14.11 7.51
CA GLN A 50 5.98 -14.44 6.26
C GLN A 50 6.48 -13.59 5.09
N LEU A 51 6.83 -12.33 5.30
CA LEU A 51 7.43 -11.48 4.28
C LEU A 51 8.79 -12.06 3.82
N GLU A 52 9.65 -12.44 4.77
CA GLU A 52 10.95 -13.08 4.49
C GLU A 52 10.81 -14.44 3.79
N ASP A 53 9.83 -15.25 4.22
CA ASP A 53 9.48 -16.55 3.62
C ASP A 53 8.84 -16.42 2.22
N GLY A 54 8.53 -15.20 1.77
CA GLY A 54 7.79 -14.96 0.54
C GLY A 54 6.38 -15.57 0.58
N LYS A 55 5.63 -15.37 1.66
CA LYS A 55 4.21 -15.76 1.83
C LYS A 55 3.33 -14.52 1.90
N GLY A 56 2.20 -14.54 1.20
CA GLY A 56 1.28 -13.40 1.17
C GLY A 56 1.79 -12.27 0.27
N LEU A 57 1.98 -11.07 0.83
CA LEU A 57 2.57 -9.94 0.11
C LEU A 57 4.04 -10.22 -0.18
N LYS A 58 4.45 -10.06 -1.44
CA LYS A 58 5.82 -10.32 -1.89
C LYS A 58 6.34 -9.16 -2.72
N PRO A 59 7.67 -8.90 -2.70
CA PRO A 59 8.26 -7.99 -3.66
C PRO A 59 8.02 -8.51 -5.09
N PRO A 60 7.87 -7.62 -6.08
CA PRO A 60 7.85 -8.02 -7.48
C PRO A 60 9.17 -8.66 -7.88
N THR A 61 9.15 -9.45 -8.94
CA THR A 61 10.37 -10.02 -9.50
C THR A 61 11.24 -8.91 -10.11
N PHE A 62 12.55 -9.19 -10.25
CA PHE A 62 13.47 -8.30 -10.94
C PHE A 62 12.95 -7.90 -12.34
N PHE A 63 12.46 -8.88 -13.10
CA PHE A 63 11.86 -8.63 -14.43
C PHE A 63 10.65 -7.68 -14.35
N GLY A 64 9.80 -7.83 -13.33
CA GLY A 64 8.69 -6.90 -13.10
C GLY A 64 9.16 -5.47 -12.82
N LEU A 65 10.21 -5.30 -12.01
CA LEU A 65 10.83 -4.00 -11.73
C LEU A 65 11.45 -3.36 -12.99
N GLU A 66 12.17 -4.15 -13.78
CA GLU A 66 12.77 -3.70 -15.03
C GLU A 66 11.70 -3.25 -16.03
N THR A 67 10.62 -4.03 -16.17
CA THR A 67 9.48 -3.69 -17.03
C THR A 67 8.85 -2.36 -16.60
N MET A 68 8.68 -2.12 -15.30
CA MET A 68 8.15 -0.84 -14.80
C MET A 68 9.09 0.33 -15.11
N GLY A 69 10.41 0.13 -15.01
CA GLY A 69 11.40 1.13 -15.42
C GLY A 69 11.31 1.47 -16.90
N GLN A 70 11.23 0.46 -17.77
CA GLN A 70 11.07 0.64 -19.21
C GLN A 70 9.78 1.42 -19.55
N ILE A 71 8.66 1.06 -18.92
CA ILE A 71 7.40 1.81 -19.09
C ILE A 71 7.57 3.27 -18.67
N LEU A 72 8.24 3.54 -17.54
CA LEU A 72 8.46 4.91 -17.07
C LEU A 72 9.31 5.75 -18.06
N ASP A 73 10.30 5.12 -18.67
CA ASP A 73 11.17 5.72 -19.69
C ASP A 73 10.38 6.01 -20.98
N GLU A 74 9.54 5.06 -21.43
CA GLU A 74 8.63 5.23 -22.58
C GLU A 74 7.67 6.42 -22.41
N MET A 75 7.25 6.71 -21.17
CA MET A 75 6.37 7.85 -20.88
C MET A 75 7.06 9.22 -21.06
N ALA A 76 8.39 9.26 -21.18
CA ALA A 76 9.20 10.47 -21.43
C ALA A 76 8.94 11.64 -20.46
N THR A 77 9.56 12.79 -20.69
CA THR A 77 9.32 14.01 -19.89
C THR A 77 8.33 14.92 -20.61
N PRO A 78 7.40 15.58 -19.89
CA PRO A 78 6.52 16.57 -20.50
C PRO A 78 7.32 17.70 -21.15
N THR A 79 6.86 18.19 -22.30
CA THR A 79 7.43 19.40 -22.92
C THR A 79 7.18 20.64 -22.05
N CYS A 80 7.77 21.78 -22.41
CA CYS A 80 7.52 23.05 -21.73
C CYS A 80 6.03 23.43 -21.73
N GLU A 81 5.34 23.25 -22.86
CA GLU A 81 3.92 23.56 -23.04
C GLU A 81 3.04 22.61 -22.22
N GLN A 82 3.34 21.31 -22.27
CA GLN A 82 2.64 20.33 -21.44
C GLN A 82 2.83 20.63 -19.96
N SER A 83 4.04 20.97 -19.54
CA SER A 83 4.36 21.35 -18.15
C SER A 83 3.62 22.61 -17.71
N ALA A 84 3.46 23.61 -18.59
CA ALA A 84 2.69 24.80 -18.29
C ALA A 84 1.19 24.48 -18.16
N LEU A 85 0.63 23.68 -19.07
CA LEU A 85 -0.76 23.25 -19.01
C LEU A 85 -1.05 22.38 -17.79
N LEU A 86 -0.13 21.50 -17.40
CA LEU A 86 -0.22 20.71 -16.17
C LEU A 86 -0.26 21.60 -14.93
N ARG A 87 0.61 22.62 -14.84
CA ARG A 87 0.58 23.61 -13.74
C ARG A 87 -0.77 24.33 -13.63
N LEU A 88 -1.31 24.82 -14.75
CA LEU A 88 -2.65 25.42 -14.77
C LEU A 88 -3.73 24.42 -14.32
N SER A 89 -3.59 23.15 -14.73
CA SER A 89 -4.52 22.08 -14.33
C SER A 89 -4.46 21.80 -12.82
N PHE A 90 -3.28 21.85 -12.21
CA PHE A 90 -3.12 21.72 -10.75
C PHE A 90 -3.69 22.91 -9.97
N GLU A 91 -3.71 24.10 -10.56
CA GLU A 91 -4.44 25.27 -10.02
C GLU A 91 -5.97 25.15 -10.16
N GLY A 92 -6.49 24.05 -10.74
CA GLY A 92 -7.91 23.83 -10.95
C GLY A 92 -8.49 24.51 -12.18
N ARG A 93 -7.64 25.14 -13.02
CA ARG A 93 -8.10 25.78 -14.26
C ARG A 93 -8.36 24.74 -15.34
N ARG A 94 -9.48 24.89 -16.06
CA ARG A 94 -9.87 23.98 -17.13
C ARG A 94 -10.07 24.76 -18.43
N MET A 95 -9.65 24.16 -19.53
CA MET A 95 -10.01 24.61 -20.87
C MET A 95 -11.50 24.40 -21.12
N ASP A 96 -12.03 25.14 -22.08
CA ASP A 96 -13.38 24.90 -22.60
C ASP A 96 -13.43 23.69 -23.52
N TYR A 97 -14.64 23.22 -23.79
CA TYR A 97 -14.85 22.16 -24.78
C TYR A 97 -14.52 22.67 -26.18
N PRO A 98 -13.95 21.81 -27.06
CA PRO A 98 -13.70 20.38 -26.85
C PRO A 98 -12.39 20.04 -26.13
N ASN A 99 -11.47 21.01 -25.99
CA ASN A 99 -10.08 20.81 -25.54
C ASN A 99 -9.92 20.34 -24.09
N ARG A 100 -10.96 20.53 -23.26
CA ARG A 100 -10.99 20.04 -21.87
C ARG A 100 -10.64 18.56 -21.76
N TYR A 101 -11.14 17.73 -22.68
CA TYR A 101 -10.89 16.29 -22.65
C TYR A 101 -9.39 15.97 -22.81
N GLN A 102 -8.72 16.66 -23.73
CA GLN A 102 -7.29 16.48 -23.99
C GLN A 102 -6.45 16.97 -22.81
N GLN A 103 -6.85 18.08 -22.17
CA GLN A 103 -6.21 18.56 -20.94
C GLN A 103 -6.33 17.53 -19.80
N GLU A 104 -7.54 17.02 -19.56
CA GLU A 104 -7.77 16.02 -18.50
C GLU A 104 -7.02 14.71 -18.79
N ARG A 105 -6.93 14.30 -20.05
CA ARG A 105 -6.11 13.16 -20.47
C ARG A 105 -4.61 13.38 -20.24
N LEU A 106 -4.09 14.56 -20.55
CA LEU A 106 -2.69 14.91 -20.25
C LEU A 106 -2.41 14.87 -18.75
N LEU A 107 -3.31 15.44 -17.94
CA LEU A 107 -3.20 15.41 -16.48
C LEU A 107 -3.24 13.98 -15.93
N ALA A 108 -4.14 13.14 -16.43
CA ALA A 108 -4.24 11.74 -16.02
C ALA A 108 -2.96 10.96 -16.35
N LEU A 109 -2.41 11.16 -17.55
CA LEU A 109 -1.16 10.53 -17.96
C LEU A 109 0.02 10.94 -17.08
N TYR A 110 0.12 12.23 -16.77
CA TYR A 110 1.17 12.75 -15.89
C TYR A 110 1.05 12.20 -14.46
N LYS A 111 -0.17 12.10 -13.92
CA LYS A 111 -0.42 11.46 -12.62
C LYS A 111 -0.03 9.99 -12.61
N ALA A 112 -0.38 9.25 -13.67
CA ALA A 112 0.02 7.85 -13.81
C ALA A 112 1.55 7.70 -13.81
N LYS A 113 2.26 8.59 -14.52
CA LYS A 113 3.72 8.63 -14.53
C LYS A 113 4.28 8.84 -13.12
N ASN A 114 3.77 9.83 -12.38
CA ASN A 114 4.23 10.12 -11.03
C ASN A 114 3.98 8.96 -10.07
N HIS A 115 2.80 8.34 -10.13
CA HIS A 115 2.52 7.16 -9.30
C HIS A 115 3.41 5.97 -9.66
N LEU A 116 3.75 5.78 -10.93
CA LEU A 116 4.70 4.75 -11.33
C LEU A 116 6.10 5.04 -10.78
N THR A 117 6.55 6.30 -10.80
CA THR A 117 7.80 6.72 -10.16
C THR A 117 7.79 6.44 -8.65
N GLU A 118 6.73 6.84 -7.95
CA GLU A 118 6.55 6.58 -6.51
C GLU A 118 6.60 5.08 -6.19
N VAL A 119 5.94 4.25 -7.00
CA VAL A 119 5.97 2.79 -6.85
C VAL A 119 7.39 2.26 -7.04
N ILE A 120 8.10 2.66 -8.09
CA ILE A 120 9.47 2.21 -8.33
C ILE A 120 10.40 2.60 -7.18
N ASP A 121 10.29 3.82 -6.67
CA ASP A 121 11.12 4.31 -5.56
C ASP A 121 10.84 3.54 -4.27
N LEU A 122 9.57 3.32 -3.93
CA LEU A 122 9.19 2.50 -2.77
C LEU A 122 9.71 1.07 -2.88
N LEU A 123 9.65 0.48 -4.08
CA LEU A 123 10.10 -0.89 -4.31
C LEU A 123 11.63 -1.02 -4.32
N ARG A 124 12.36 0.02 -4.72
CA ARG A 124 13.84 0.07 -4.65
C ARG A 124 14.38 0.19 -3.22
N MET A 125 13.55 0.66 -2.28
CA MET A 125 13.90 0.72 -0.85
C MET A 125 13.72 -0.62 -0.13
N MET A 126 13.09 -1.62 -0.77
CA MET A 126 12.90 -2.98 -0.24
C MET A 126 14.07 -3.90 -0.63
#